data_AF-A0A7D7ZUE9-F1
#
_entry.id   AF-A0A7D7ZUE9-F1
#
_cell.length_a   1.000
_cell.length_b   1.000
_cell.length_c   1.000
_cell.angle_alpha   90.00
_cell.angle_beta   90.00
_cell.angle_gamma   90.00
#
_symmetry.space_group_name_H-M   'P 1'
#
loop_
_entity.id
_entity.type
_entity.pdbx_description
1 polymer ?
#
loop_
_entity_poly.entity_id
_entity_poly.type
_entity_poly.pdbx_seq_one_letter_code
_entity_poly.pdbx_strand_id
1 'polypeptide(L)'
;MRDENLGERLLRNQVIFPNTPEQTIEEYLGEQSEKTPANRGYYTAGRETRRFFELLGLLTVADDKSAYLSPFAILLLSTDSENIRLTLWRDSLLRMGVEGNDGEISHPYRILLKLVQDNPGLETKKLMLALDAENDSIEEYQRVLSLSNSTFEGIREELNLTIHKARNAVKILPSLAEQLGDIERRGNNTYPIGQIIVTED
;
A
#
# COMPACT_ATOMS: atom_id res chain seq x y z
N MET A 1 -9.87 19.44 6.17
CA MET A 1 -9.35 18.15 6.63
C MET A 1 -7.97 18.39 7.23
N ARG A 2 -7.89 18.40 8.56
CA ARG A 2 -6.62 18.45 9.29
C ARG A 2 -6.32 17.04 9.78
N ASP A 3 -5.05 16.64 9.76
CA ASP A 3 -4.62 15.28 10.12
C ASP A 3 -5.04 14.90 11.54
N GLU A 4 -5.02 15.86 12.47
CA GLU A 4 -5.51 15.73 13.86
C GLU A 4 -6.97 15.26 13.95
N ASN A 5 -7.85 15.93 13.21
CA ASN A 5 -9.28 15.62 13.20
C ASN A 5 -9.57 14.29 12.50
N LEU A 6 -8.80 13.98 11.46
CA LEU A 6 -8.94 12.72 10.74
C LEU A 6 -8.48 11.54 11.62
N GLY A 7 -7.29 11.64 12.21
CA GLY A 7 -6.72 10.59 13.06
C GLY A 7 -7.62 10.22 14.23
N GLU A 8 -8.16 11.22 14.94
CA GLU A 8 -9.10 10.95 16.04
C GLU A 8 -10.40 10.32 15.54
N ARG A 9 -10.95 10.80 14.41
CA ARG A 9 -12.14 10.18 13.80
C ARG A 9 -11.88 8.73 13.39
N LEU A 10 -10.72 8.42 12.83
CA LEU A 10 -10.35 7.05 12.47
C LEU A 10 -10.31 6.15 13.70
N LEU A 11 -9.77 6.62 14.84
CA LEU A 11 -9.81 5.87 16.10
C LEU A 11 -11.24 5.63 16.59
N ARG A 12 -12.04 6.71 16.65
CA ARG A 12 -13.42 6.63 17.18
C ARG A 12 -14.33 5.75 16.32
N ASN A 13 -14.06 5.68 15.02
CA ASN A 13 -14.76 4.78 14.09
C ASN A 13 -14.11 3.40 13.96
N GLN A 14 -13.10 3.09 14.79
CA GLN A 14 -12.41 1.79 14.83
C GLN A 14 -11.80 1.38 13.48
N VAL A 15 -11.32 2.37 12.72
CA VAL A 15 -10.59 2.16 11.46
C VAL A 15 -9.10 1.96 11.75
N ILE A 16 -8.59 2.65 12.78
CA ILE A 16 -7.24 2.46 13.33
C ILE A 16 -7.35 2.16 14.83
N PHE A 17 -6.33 1.53 15.40
CA PHE A 17 -6.37 1.01 16.77
C PHE A 17 -5.17 1.47 17.60
N PRO A 18 -5.31 1.53 18.94
CA PRO A 18 -4.18 1.68 19.85
C PRO A 18 -3.12 0.59 19.63
N ASN A 19 -1.85 0.93 19.90
CA ASN A 19 -0.73 -0.01 19.75
C ASN A 19 -0.72 -1.09 20.85
N THR A 20 -1.34 -0.80 21.99
CA THR A 20 -1.40 -1.71 23.14
C THR A 20 -2.70 -2.49 23.07
N PRO A 21 -2.65 -3.84 22.98
CA PRO A 21 -3.84 -4.67 23.06
C PRO A 21 -4.62 -4.35 24.35
N GLU A 22 -5.95 -4.32 24.26
CA GLU A 22 -6.89 -4.07 25.38
C GLU A 22 -7.01 -2.62 25.88
N GLN A 23 -6.14 -1.71 25.44
CA GLN A 23 -6.27 -0.29 25.78
C GLN A 23 -7.53 0.31 25.14
N THR A 24 -8.34 1.02 25.93
CA THR A 24 -9.52 1.71 25.41
C THR A 24 -9.12 2.95 24.60
N ILE A 25 -10.02 3.41 23.71
CA ILE A 25 -9.78 4.61 22.91
C ILE A 25 -9.55 5.83 23.79
N GLU A 26 -10.29 5.98 24.89
CA GLU A 26 -10.18 7.13 25.78
C GLU A 26 -8.87 7.12 26.58
N GLU A 27 -8.43 5.95 27.07
CA GLU A 27 -7.12 5.81 27.71
C GLU A 27 -5.99 6.15 26.72
N TYR A 28 -6.08 5.65 25.49
CA TYR A 28 -5.10 5.96 24.45
C TYR A 28 -5.07 7.47 24.15
N LEU A 29 -6.23 8.10 23.93
CA LEU A 29 -6.30 9.54 23.67
C LEU A 29 -5.76 10.37 24.85
N GLY A 30 -6.03 9.93 26.08
CA GLY A 30 -5.47 10.50 27.31
C GLY A 30 -3.94 10.50 27.28
N GLU A 31 -3.31 9.33 27.07
CA GLU A 31 -1.84 9.22 26.97
C GLU A 31 -1.25 10.03 25.82
N GLN A 32 -1.91 10.08 24.66
CA GLN A 32 -1.43 10.87 23.53
C GLN A 32 -1.56 12.38 23.78
N SER A 33 -2.50 12.81 24.63
CA SER A 33 -2.67 14.23 24.96
C SER A 33 -1.45 14.80 25.69
N GLU A 34 -0.76 13.97 26.48
CA GLU A 34 0.47 14.29 27.20
C GLU A 34 1.70 14.44 26.28
N LYS A 35 1.61 13.91 25.05
CA LYS A 35 2.68 14.00 24.04
C LYS A 35 2.58 15.29 23.25
N THR A 36 3.74 15.76 22.76
CA THR A 36 3.77 16.84 21.76
C THR A 36 2.99 16.41 20.51
N PRO A 37 2.36 17.35 19.78
CA PRO A 37 1.59 17.02 18.57
C PRO A 37 2.34 16.14 17.55
N ALA A 38 3.65 16.37 17.37
CA ALA A 38 4.50 15.58 16.47
C ALA A 38 4.68 14.12 16.92
N ASN A 39 4.51 13.83 18.20
CA ASN A 39 4.67 12.50 18.79
C ASN A 39 3.34 11.78 19.05
N ARG A 40 2.22 12.37 18.61
CA ARG A 40 0.90 11.74 18.69
C ARG A 40 0.73 10.74 17.56
N GLY A 41 0.70 9.45 17.89
CA GLY A 41 0.67 8.36 16.90
C GLY A 41 -0.51 8.46 15.93
N TYR A 42 -1.68 8.87 16.42
CA TYR A 42 -2.88 9.01 15.61
C TYR A 42 -2.84 10.18 14.62
N TYR A 43 -2.01 11.22 14.86
CA TYR A 43 -1.79 12.29 13.88
C TYR A 43 -1.04 11.73 12.67
N THR A 44 0.03 10.96 12.93
CA THR A 44 0.77 10.27 11.87
C THR A 44 -0.14 9.31 11.11
N ALA A 45 -0.94 8.50 11.80
CA ALA A 45 -1.88 7.59 11.15
C ALA A 45 -2.90 8.33 10.27
N GLY A 46 -3.46 9.44 10.74
CA GLY A 46 -4.36 10.29 9.95
C GLY A 46 -3.67 10.84 8.69
N ARG A 47 -2.46 11.36 8.82
CA ARG A 47 -1.67 11.87 7.69
C ARG A 47 -1.34 10.81 6.67
N GLU A 48 -0.85 9.65 7.10
CA GLU A 48 -0.49 8.56 6.17
C GLU A 48 -1.74 7.96 5.51
N THR A 49 -2.87 7.87 6.23
CA THR A 49 -4.15 7.46 5.64
C THR A 49 -4.62 8.43 4.56
N ARG A 50 -4.55 9.75 4.83
CA ARG A 50 -4.88 10.78 3.84
C ARG A 50 -4.00 10.65 2.61
N ARG A 51 -2.68 10.56 2.80
CA ARG A 51 -1.70 10.39 1.71
C ARG A 51 -1.96 9.15 0.88
N PHE A 52 -2.32 8.04 1.52
CA PHE A 52 -2.67 6.81 0.81
C PHE A 52 -3.88 7.00 -0.11
N PHE A 53 -4.95 7.63 0.36
CA PHE A 53 -6.12 7.90 -0.48
C PHE A 53 -5.86 8.95 -1.57
N GLU A 54 -4.96 9.90 -1.33
CA GLU A 54 -4.46 10.82 -2.37
C GLU A 54 -3.67 10.07 -3.44
N LEU A 55 -2.78 9.15 -3.03
CA LEU A 55 -1.96 8.32 -3.92
C LEU A 55 -2.82 7.43 -4.83
N LEU A 56 -3.94 6.92 -4.31
CA LEU A 56 -4.91 6.14 -5.08
C LEU A 56 -5.82 6.98 -6.00
N GLY A 57 -5.69 8.32 -5.98
CA GLY A 57 -6.56 9.23 -6.73
C GLY A 57 -8.01 9.24 -6.24
N LEU A 58 -8.26 8.81 -5.00
CA LEU A 58 -9.60 8.75 -4.38
C LEU A 58 -9.94 10.02 -3.61
N LEU A 59 -8.92 10.71 -3.10
CA LEU A 59 -9.04 11.92 -2.31
C LEU A 59 -8.13 13.02 -2.89
N THR A 60 -8.58 14.26 -2.85
CA THR A 60 -7.73 15.43 -3.10
C THR A 60 -7.93 16.43 -1.97
N VAL A 61 -6.85 16.86 -1.34
CA VAL A 61 -6.90 17.90 -0.30
C VAL A 61 -6.24 19.17 -0.83
N ALA A 62 -7.02 20.24 -0.94
CA ALA A 62 -6.54 21.54 -1.40
C ALA A 62 -5.76 22.28 -0.30
N ASP A 63 -5.11 23.39 -0.68
CA ASP A 63 -4.26 24.18 0.22
C ASP A 63 -5.01 24.75 1.43
N ASP A 64 -6.27 25.15 1.22
CA ASP A 64 -7.20 25.62 2.25
C ASP A 64 -7.71 24.49 3.17
N LYS A 65 -7.21 23.27 2.96
CA LYS A 65 -7.61 22.03 3.63
C LYS A 65 -9.02 21.59 3.30
N SER A 66 -9.68 22.12 2.28
CA SER A 66 -10.89 21.47 1.74
C SER A 66 -10.51 20.11 1.13
N ALA A 67 -11.43 19.16 1.16
CA ALA A 67 -11.18 17.80 0.70
C ALA A 67 -12.30 17.37 -0.26
N TYR A 68 -11.91 16.77 -1.38
CA TYR A 68 -12.80 16.38 -2.46
C TYR A 68 -12.61 14.90 -2.78
N LEU A 69 -13.71 14.19 -2.98
CA LEU A 69 -13.71 12.82 -3.46
C LEU A 69 -13.70 12.82 -4.98
N SER A 70 -12.92 11.93 -5.57
CA SER A 70 -13.01 11.70 -7.02
C SER A 70 -14.33 11.02 -7.39
N PRO A 71 -14.78 11.10 -8.66
CA PRO A 71 -15.95 10.34 -9.11
C PRO A 71 -15.83 8.84 -8.83
N PHE A 72 -14.61 8.29 -8.93
CA PHE A 72 -14.31 6.89 -8.58
C PHE A 72 -14.58 6.62 -7.09
N ALA A 73 -14.15 7.50 -6.18
CA ALA A 73 -14.42 7.34 -4.76
C ALA A 73 -15.92 7.45 -4.43
N ILE A 74 -16.66 8.34 -5.09
CA ILE A 74 -18.12 8.45 -4.91
C ILE A 74 -18.81 7.15 -5.36
N LEU A 75 -18.40 6.58 -6.49
CA LEU A 75 -18.94 5.31 -6.98
C LEU A 75 -18.58 4.15 -6.04
N LEU A 76 -17.34 4.11 -5.55
CA LEU A 76 -16.88 3.10 -4.58
C LEU A 76 -17.74 3.11 -3.31
N LEU A 77 -18.12 4.29 -2.82
CA LEU A 77 -18.95 4.46 -1.63
C LEU A 77 -20.44 4.20 -1.84
N SER A 78 -20.93 4.34 -3.07
CA SER A 78 -22.36 4.21 -3.39
C SER A 78 -22.75 2.87 -4.00
N THR A 79 -21.78 2.05 -4.41
CA THR A 79 -22.07 0.75 -5.02
C THR A 79 -22.37 -0.34 -3.99
N ASP A 80 -23.50 -1.02 -4.18
CA ASP A 80 -23.88 -2.22 -3.44
C ASP A 80 -23.28 -3.50 -4.04
N SER A 81 -22.72 -3.43 -5.26
CA SER A 81 -22.11 -4.58 -5.93
C SER A 81 -20.67 -4.77 -5.48
N GLU A 82 -20.41 -5.89 -4.81
CA GLU A 82 -19.06 -6.29 -4.41
C GLU A 82 -18.11 -6.41 -5.61
N ASN A 83 -18.56 -7.00 -6.71
CA ASN A 83 -17.75 -7.11 -7.93
C ASN A 83 -17.33 -5.74 -8.46
N ILE A 84 -18.25 -4.77 -8.51
CA ILE A 84 -17.92 -3.40 -8.93
C ILE A 84 -16.92 -2.78 -7.94
N ARG A 85 -17.13 -2.98 -6.64
CA ARG A 85 -16.22 -2.47 -5.60
C ARG A 85 -14.80 -3.02 -5.75
N LEU A 86 -14.66 -4.33 -5.97
CA LEU A 86 -13.36 -4.97 -6.19
C LEU A 86 -12.69 -4.46 -7.47
N THR A 87 -13.45 -4.29 -8.56
CA THR A 87 -12.91 -3.70 -9.79
C THR A 87 -12.40 -2.27 -9.56
N LEU A 88 -13.17 -1.42 -8.88
CA LEU A 88 -12.76 -0.04 -8.62
C LEU A 88 -11.50 0.04 -7.75
N TRP A 89 -11.39 -0.81 -6.72
CA TRP A 89 -10.16 -0.89 -5.91
C TRP A 89 -8.97 -1.35 -6.74
N ARG A 90 -9.14 -2.37 -7.59
CA ARG A 90 -8.10 -2.86 -8.48
C ARG A 90 -7.63 -1.77 -9.45
N ASP A 91 -8.56 -1.04 -10.06
CA ASP A 91 -8.26 0.06 -10.98
C ASP A 91 -7.48 1.20 -10.28
N SER A 92 -7.86 1.56 -9.05
CA SER A 92 -7.13 2.55 -8.25
C SER A 92 -5.71 2.11 -7.94
N LEU A 93 -5.51 0.83 -7.58
CA LEU A 93 -4.17 0.29 -7.28
C LEU A 93 -3.31 0.16 -8.53
N LEU A 94 -3.89 -0.24 -9.67
CA LEU A 94 -3.17 -0.31 -10.95
C LEU A 94 -2.69 1.07 -11.44
N ARG A 95 -3.35 2.15 -11.02
CA ARG A 95 -2.97 3.54 -11.34
C ARG A 95 -2.12 4.21 -10.26
N MET A 96 -1.84 3.49 -9.17
CA MET A 96 -1.07 4.03 -8.05
C MET A 96 0.39 4.17 -8.45
N GLY A 97 0.75 5.38 -8.88
CA GLY A 97 2.13 5.77 -9.19
C GLY A 97 2.89 6.17 -7.94
N VAL A 98 4.12 5.71 -7.81
CA VAL A 98 5.06 6.10 -6.74
C VAL A 98 6.32 6.64 -7.42
N GLU A 99 6.79 7.80 -6.97
CA GLU A 99 8.04 8.38 -7.48
C GLU A 99 9.24 7.59 -6.97
N GLY A 100 10.08 7.13 -7.89
CA GLY A 100 11.37 6.49 -7.63
C GLY A 100 12.44 7.49 -7.20
N ASN A 101 13.62 7.00 -6.86
CA ASN A 101 14.79 7.80 -6.50
C ASN A 101 15.39 8.53 -7.72
N ASP A 102 15.09 8.08 -8.94
CA ASP A 102 15.48 8.72 -10.20
C ASP A 102 14.53 9.85 -10.62
N GLY A 103 13.41 10.04 -9.89
CA GLY A 103 12.36 11.01 -10.19
C GLY A 103 11.35 10.54 -11.24
N GLU A 104 11.47 9.30 -11.71
CA GLU A 104 10.47 8.64 -12.56
C GLU A 104 9.35 8.02 -11.70
N ILE A 105 8.27 7.60 -12.35
CA ILE A 105 7.12 6.99 -11.68
C ILE A 105 7.13 5.49 -11.95
N SER A 106 7.10 4.70 -10.90
CA SER A 106 6.78 3.28 -10.96
C SER A 106 5.34 3.01 -10.54
N HIS A 107 4.77 1.90 -11.00
CA HIS A 107 3.47 1.41 -10.55
C HIS A 107 3.65 0.08 -9.80
N PRO A 108 3.96 0.13 -8.49
CA PRO A 108 4.30 -1.06 -7.70
C PRO A 108 3.26 -2.18 -7.75
N TYR A 109 1.97 -1.84 -7.86
CA TYR A 109 0.94 -2.87 -7.97
C TYR A 109 1.05 -3.64 -9.29
N ARG A 110 1.30 -2.97 -10.42
CA ARG A 110 1.51 -3.61 -11.73
C ARG A 110 2.72 -4.54 -11.69
N ILE A 111 3.83 -4.05 -11.13
CA ILE A 111 5.09 -4.79 -10.99
C ILE A 111 4.91 -6.02 -10.11
N LEU A 112 4.20 -5.89 -8.98
CA LEU A 112 3.89 -7.02 -8.10
C LEU A 112 3.14 -8.12 -8.83
N LEU A 113 2.08 -7.78 -9.58
CA LEU A 113 1.26 -8.75 -10.29
C LEU A 113 2.07 -9.44 -11.40
N LYS A 114 2.83 -8.68 -12.18
CA LYS A 114 3.71 -9.21 -13.23
C LYS A 114 4.78 -10.13 -12.65
N LEU A 115 5.40 -9.75 -11.53
CA LEU A 115 6.43 -10.54 -10.87
C LEU A 115 5.90 -11.89 -10.36
N VAL A 116 4.67 -11.93 -9.83
CA VAL A 116 4.01 -13.17 -9.38
C VAL A 116 3.57 -14.03 -10.56
N GLN A 117 3.14 -13.43 -11.67
CA GLN A 117 2.79 -14.15 -12.89
C GLN A 117 4.00 -14.82 -13.52
N ASP A 118 5.13 -14.11 -13.60
CA ASP A 118 6.36 -14.62 -14.20
C ASP A 118 7.08 -15.61 -13.27
N ASN A 119 6.86 -15.53 -11.95
CA ASN A 119 7.42 -16.45 -10.95
C ASN A 119 6.35 -17.05 -10.02
N PRO A 120 5.47 -17.95 -10.51
CA PRO A 120 4.49 -18.60 -9.65
C PRO A 120 5.17 -19.39 -8.52
N GLY A 121 4.81 -19.09 -7.28
CA GLY A 121 5.43 -19.68 -6.09
C GLY A 121 6.60 -18.89 -5.50
N LEU A 122 6.80 -17.63 -5.95
CA LEU A 122 7.79 -16.72 -5.36
C LEU A 122 7.57 -16.57 -3.84
N GLU A 123 8.66 -16.57 -3.07
CA GLU A 123 8.59 -16.32 -1.63
C GLU A 123 7.95 -14.94 -1.36
N THR A 124 6.87 -14.89 -0.58
CA THR A 124 6.07 -13.66 -0.34
C THR A 124 6.92 -12.48 0.14
N LYS A 125 7.97 -12.75 0.94
CA LYS A 125 8.90 -11.71 1.43
C LYS A 125 9.69 -11.00 0.30
N LYS A 126 9.81 -11.60 -0.88
CA LYS A 126 10.48 -11.02 -2.05
C LYS A 126 9.59 -10.05 -2.82
N LEU A 127 8.27 -10.03 -2.56
CA LEU A 127 7.35 -9.06 -3.16
C LEU A 127 7.63 -7.61 -2.74
N MET A 128 8.55 -7.39 -1.79
CA MET A 128 9.06 -6.05 -1.47
C MET A 128 9.72 -5.39 -2.69
N LEU A 129 10.25 -6.18 -3.63
CA LEU A 129 10.88 -5.69 -4.85
C LEU A 129 9.94 -4.84 -5.70
N ALA A 130 8.63 -5.05 -5.61
CA ALA A 130 7.66 -4.24 -6.34
C ALA A 130 7.65 -2.77 -5.88
N LEU A 131 7.97 -2.50 -4.61
CA LEU A 131 8.11 -1.14 -4.07
C LEU A 131 9.52 -0.57 -4.23
N ASP A 132 10.49 -1.40 -4.64
CA ASP A 132 11.87 -0.99 -4.93
C ASP A 132 12.05 -0.52 -6.39
N ALA A 133 11.07 -0.79 -7.25
CA ALA A 133 11.16 -0.42 -8.64
C ALA A 133 11.17 1.10 -8.82
N GLU A 134 12.12 1.58 -9.62
CA GLU A 134 12.32 3.01 -9.85
C GLU A 134 11.33 3.55 -10.91
N ASN A 135 11.03 2.75 -11.93
CA ASN A 135 10.11 3.09 -13.02
C ASN A 135 9.47 1.83 -13.64
N ASP A 136 8.64 2.03 -14.67
CA ASP A 136 7.93 0.97 -15.39
C ASP A 136 8.68 0.43 -16.64
N SER A 137 9.94 0.81 -16.85
CA SER A 137 10.71 0.34 -18.01
C SER A 137 10.93 -1.18 -18.00
N ILE A 138 11.15 -1.75 -19.19
CA ILE A 138 11.47 -3.17 -19.35
C ILE A 138 12.77 -3.49 -18.63
N GLU A 139 13.78 -2.62 -18.75
CA GLU A 139 15.09 -2.77 -18.13
C GLU A 139 14.97 -2.86 -16.61
N GLU A 140 14.16 -2.00 -16.02
CA GLU A 140 13.91 -1.98 -14.58
C GLU A 140 13.15 -3.22 -14.11
N TYR A 141 12.13 -3.63 -14.87
CA TYR A 141 11.44 -4.89 -14.58
C TYR A 141 12.40 -6.09 -14.66
N GLN A 142 13.33 -6.13 -15.61
CA GLN A 142 14.33 -7.19 -15.69
C GLN A 142 15.32 -7.16 -14.50
N ARG A 143 15.68 -5.98 -13.99
CA ARG A 143 16.45 -5.85 -12.74
C ARG A 143 15.70 -6.48 -11.57
N VAL A 144 14.44 -6.09 -11.38
CA VAL A 144 13.54 -6.63 -10.33
C VAL A 144 13.38 -8.15 -10.45
N LEU A 145 13.18 -8.66 -11.67
CA LEU A 145 13.05 -10.08 -11.94
C LEU A 145 14.34 -10.84 -11.62
N SER A 146 15.50 -10.32 -12.02
CA SER A 146 16.80 -10.90 -11.70
C SER A 146 17.02 -10.99 -10.19
N LEU A 147 16.75 -9.91 -9.46
CA LEU A 147 16.84 -9.85 -8.00
C LEU A 147 15.94 -10.90 -7.33
N SER A 148 14.76 -11.18 -7.87
CA SER A 148 13.83 -12.14 -7.30
C SER A 148 14.38 -13.58 -7.24
N ASN A 149 15.37 -13.90 -8.08
CA ASN A 149 16.07 -15.19 -8.10
C ASN A 149 17.15 -15.31 -7.00
N SER A 150 17.62 -14.19 -6.46
CA SER A 150 18.59 -14.16 -5.37
C SER A 150 17.97 -14.61 -4.03
N THR A 151 18.81 -14.92 -3.05
CA THR A 151 18.31 -15.18 -1.68
C THR A 151 17.79 -13.87 -1.07
N PHE A 152 16.88 -13.98 -0.10
CA PHE A 152 16.35 -12.77 0.57
C PHE A 152 17.43 -11.92 1.25
N GLU A 153 18.46 -12.54 1.83
CA GLU A 153 19.57 -11.77 2.40
C GLU A 153 20.43 -11.13 1.32
N GLY A 154 20.68 -11.82 0.20
CA GLY A 154 21.37 -11.24 -0.96
C GLY A 154 20.66 -10.00 -1.51
N ILE A 155 19.33 -10.07 -1.68
CA ILE A 155 18.52 -8.93 -2.10
C ILE A 155 18.66 -7.76 -1.11
N ARG A 156 18.61 -8.04 0.19
CA ARG A 156 18.72 -6.99 1.21
C ARG A 156 20.08 -6.32 1.23
N GLU A 157 21.15 -7.07 1.05
CA GLU A 157 22.51 -6.53 0.96
C GLU A 157 22.66 -5.65 -0.29
N GLU A 158 22.16 -6.12 -1.43
CA GLU A 158 22.21 -5.38 -2.70
C GLU A 158 21.43 -4.06 -2.66
N LEU A 159 20.25 -4.08 -2.03
CA LEU A 159 19.38 -2.89 -1.89
C LEU A 159 19.67 -2.06 -0.63
N ASN A 160 20.68 -2.42 0.16
CA ASN A 160 20.99 -1.79 1.44
C ASN A 160 19.76 -1.64 2.39
N LEU A 161 18.93 -2.70 2.46
CA LEU A 161 17.68 -2.72 3.23
C LEU A 161 17.83 -3.36 4.61
N THR A 162 17.38 -2.62 5.64
CA THR A 162 17.20 -3.20 6.97
C THR A 162 16.08 -4.25 6.96
N ILE A 163 16.17 -5.23 7.86
CA ILE A 163 15.14 -6.28 7.98
C ILE A 163 13.76 -5.70 8.28
N HIS A 164 13.70 -4.57 9.00
CA HIS A 164 12.47 -3.89 9.34
C HIS A 164 11.83 -3.22 8.11
N LYS A 165 12.63 -2.56 7.25
CA LYS A 165 12.14 -1.99 5.98
C LYS A 165 11.60 -3.07 5.05
N ALA A 166 12.38 -4.13 4.84
CA ALA A 166 12.00 -5.28 4.02
C ALA A 166 10.68 -5.92 4.49
N ARG A 167 10.54 -6.17 5.80
CA ARG A 167 9.30 -6.73 6.37
C ARG A 167 8.10 -5.80 6.27
N ASN A 168 8.29 -4.48 6.24
CA ASN A 168 7.19 -3.53 6.13
C ASN A 168 6.69 -3.41 4.68
N ALA A 169 7.60 -3.45 3.70
CA ALA A 169 7.26 -3.36 2.28
C ALA A 169 6.30 -4.48 1.82
N VAL A 170 6.40 -5.68 2.40
CA VAL A 170 5.54 -6.82 2.03
C VAL A 170 4.18 -6.86 2.72
N LYS A 171 3.83 -5.88 3.57
CA LYS A 171 2.59 -5.92 4.36
C LYS A 171 1.37 -5.43 3.60
N ILE A 172 1.51 -4.34 2.85
CA ILE A 172 0.34 -3.61 2.33
C ILE A 172 -0.07 -4.15 0.96
N LEU A 173 0.75 -3.95 -0.08
CA LEU A 173 0.36 -4.32 -1.45
C LEU A 173 0.08 -5.82 -1.62
N PRO A 174 0.92 -6.74 -1.11
CA PRO A 174 0.59 -8.15 -1.21
C PRO A 174 -0.71 -8.54 -0.48
N SER A 175 -1.12 -7.81 0.55
CA SER A 175 -2.35 -8.14 1.29
C SER A 175 -3.57 -7.56 0.58
N LEU A 176 -3.44 -6.40 -0.05
CA LEU A 176 -4.45 -5.85 -0.94
C LEU A 176 -4.67 -6.75 -2.16
N ALA A 177 -3.59 -7.24 -2.79
CA ALA A 177 -3.70 -8.15 -3.93
C ALA A 177 -4.39 -9.48 -3.56
N GLU A 178 -4.14 -9.99 -2.36
CA GLU A 178 -4.83 -11.18 -1.85
C GLU A 178 -6.33 -10.90 -1.59
N GLN A 179 -6.66 -9.77 -0.96
CA GLN A 179 -8.06 -9.37 -0.72
C GLN A 179 -8.84 -9.11 -2.01
N LEU A 180 -8.17 -8.63 -3.06
CA LEU A 180 -8.77 -8.44 -4.36
C LEU A 180 -8.92 -9.74 -5.16
N GLY A 181 -8.33 -10.84 -4.68
CA GLY A 181 -8.32 -12.12 -5.37
C GLY A 181 -7.41 -12.14 -6.60
N ASP A 182 -6.38 -11.30 -6.62
CA ASP A 182 -5.39 -11.24 -7.70
C ASP A 182 -4.25 -12.25 -7.50
N ILE A 183 -3.95 -12.55 -6.23
CA ILE A 183 -2.95 -13.53 -5.82
C ILE A 183 -3.46 -14.40 -4.67
N GLU A 184 -2.84 -15.56 -4.49
CA GLU A 184 -3.06 -16.48 -3.37
C GLU A 184 -1.74 -16.70 -2.62
N ARG A 185 -1.77 -16.69 -1.29
CA ARG A 185 -0.62 -17.13 -0.48
C ARG A 185 -0.82 -18.57 -0.01
N ARG A 186 0.19 -19.40 -0.25
CA ARG A 186 0.25 -20.79 0.25
C ARG A 186 1.54 -20.97 1.04
N GLY A 187 1.42 -20.96 2.36
CA GLY A 187 2.59 -20.93 3.24
C GLY A 187 3.37 -19.62 3.06
N ASN A 188 4.65 -19.72 2.74
CA ASN A 188 5.53 -18.55 2.51
C ASN A 188 5.64 -18.15 1.03
N ASN A 189 4.82 -18.74 0.16
CA ASN A 189 4.89 -18.56 -1.30
C ASN A 189 3.61 -17.93 -1.83
N THR A 190 3.74 -17.16 -2.91
CA THR A 190 2.64 -16.46 -3.56
C THR A 190 2.42 -16.96 -4.98
N TYR A 191 1.16 -17.12 -5.38
CA TYR A 191 0.72 -17.60 -6.70
C TYR A 191 -0.30 -16.64 -7.32
N PRO A 192 -0.37 -16.51 -8.66
CA PRO A 192 -1.41 -15.71 -9.31
C PRO A 192 -2.77 -16.43 -9.31
N ILE A 193 -3.87 -15.71 -9.08
CA ILE A 193 -5.24 -16.23 -9.24
C ILE A 193 -5.80 -15.69 -10.57
N GLY A 194 -5.31 -16.26 -11.69
CA GLY A 194 -5.71 -15.89 -13.04
C GLY A 194 -4.71 -15.01 -13.80
N GLN A 195 -4.95 -14.83 -15.11
CA GLN A 195 -4.16 -13.90 -15.95
C GLN A 195 -4.71 -12.49 -15.78
N ILE A 196 -3.97 -11.65 -15.07
CA ILE A 196 -4.20 -10.21 -15.06
C ILE A 196 -3.40 -9.66 -16.22
N ILE A 197 -4.07 -9.18 -17.26
CA ILE A 197 -3.40 -8.52 -18.38
C ILE A 197 -2.95 -7.15 -17.85
N VAL A 198 -1.69 -7.04 -17.45
CA VAL A 198 -1.04 -5.75 -17.24
C VAL A 198 -0.69 -5.25 -18.63
N THR A 199 -1.48 -4.33 -19.17
CA THR A 199 -1.13 -3.65 -20.41
C THR A 199 -0.03 -2.64 -20.11
N GLU A 200 1.12 -2.80 -20.75
CA GLU A 200 2.15 -1.77 -20.86
C GLU A 200 1.57 -0.66 -21.75
N ASP A 201 1.45 0.56 -21.22
CA ASP A 201 1.05 1.74 -22.00
C ASP A 201 2.24 2.25 -22.84
#